data_AF-A0A0J7JYR0-F1
#
_entry.id   AF-A0A0J7JYR0-F1
#
_cell.length_a   1.000
_cell.length_b   1.000
_cell.length_c   1.000
_cell.angle_alpha   90.00
_cell.angle_beta   90.00
_cell.angle_gamma   90.00
#
_symmetry.space_group_name_H-M   'P 1'
#
loop_
_entity.id
_entity.type
_entity.pdbx_description
1 polymer ?
#
loop_
_entity_poly.entity_id
_entity_poly.type
_entity_poly.pdbx_seq_one_letter_code
_entity_poly.pdbx_strand_id
1 'polypeptide(L)'
;MYTTTERGALNSTDFRIFFKNDLGVPISPMHDIPLYADENNKIVNMVVEIPRWTNAKMEICLKETLNPIKQDVKNGKLRFVANCFPHHGYIWNYGALPQ
;
A
#
# COMPACT_ATOMS: atom_id res chain seq x y z
N MET A 1 -3.85 -16.34 -5.54
CA MET A 1 -2.62 -15.58 -5.24
C MET A 1 -2.79 -14.15 -5.74
N TYR A 2 -2.58 -13.15 -4.88
CA TYR A 2 -2.58 -11.75 -5.30
C TYR A 2 -1.22 -11.37 -5.89
N THR A 3 -1.22 -10.49 -6.90
CA THR A 3 0.01 -9.97 -7.50
C THR A 3 -0.09 -8.46 -7.66
N THR A 4 1.07 -7.81 -7.81
CA THR A 4 1.16 -6.36 -8.03
C THR A 4 1.67 -6.04 -9.43
N THR A 5 1.35 -4.85 -9.91
CA THR A 5 1.88 -4.30 -11.15
C THR A 5 2.22 -2.83 -10.94
N GLU A 6 3.49 -2.49 -11.12
CA GLU A 6 3.99 -1.13 -11.00
C GLU A 6 3.78 -0.35 -12.31
N ARG A 7 3.46 0.93 -12.17
CA ARG A 7 3.29 1.90 -13.26
C ARG A 7 3.90 3.24 -12.83
N GLY A 8 4.44 3.97 -13.80
CA GLY A 8 5.19 5.21 -13.53
C GLY A 8 6.64 4.94 -13.12
N ALA A 9 7.40 6.01 -12.87
CA ALA A 9 8.79 5.92 -12.45
C ALA A 9 8.92 5.84 -10.93
N LEU A 10 9.89 5.10 -10.40
CA LEU A 10 10.15 5.11 -8.96
C LEU A 10 10.56 6.52 -8.51
N ASN A 11 10.06 6.96 -7.34
CA ASN A 11 10.27 8.30 -6.79
C ASN A 11 9.72 9.44 -7.66
N SER A 12 8.61 9.22 -8.35
CA SER A 12 7.84 10.26 -9.03
C SER A 12 6.40 10.33 -8.53
N THR A 13 5.70 11.43 -8.86
CA THR A 13 4.30 11.64 -8.44
C THR A 13 3.30 10.75 -9.20
N ASP A 14 3.71 10.14 -10.31
CA ASP A 14 2.93 9.21 -11.12
C ASP A 14 3.15 7.73 -10.78
N PHE A 15 4.07 7.41 -9.85
CA PHE A 15 4.28 6.02 -9.42
C PHE A 15 3.03 5.43 -8.75
N ARG A 16 2.59 4.26 -9.22
CA ARG A 16 1.42 3.53 -8.72
C ARG A 16 1.72 2.04 -8.66
N ILE A 17 1.20 1.39 -7.62
CA ILE A 17 1.19 -0.06 -7.48
C ILE A 17 -0.27 -0.52 -7.52
N PHE A 18 -0.64 -1.22 -8.59
CA PHE A 18 -1.97 -1.82 -8.76
C PHE A 18 -1.97 -3.29 -8.34
N PHE A 19 -3.14 -3.78 -7.91
CA PHE A 19 -3.32 -5.16 -7.48
C PHE A 19 -4.10 -5.96 -8.51
N LYS A 20 -3.79 -7.26 -8.60
CA LYS A 20 -4.53 -8.24 -9.38
C LYS A 20 -4.86 -9.45 -8.53
N ASN A 21 -6.02 -10.05 -8.78
CA ASN A 21 -6.37 -11.34 -8.21
C ASN A 21 -5.61 -12.49 -8.91
N ASP A 22 -5.93 -13.71 -8.52
CA ASP A 22 -5.36 -14.95 -9.04
C ASP A 22 -5.68 -15.23 -10.50
N LEU A 23 -6.79 -14.68 -11.00
CA LEU A 23 -7.16 -14.71 -12.41
C LEU A 23 -6.47 -13.60 -13.24
N GLY A 24 -5.61 -12.80 -12.62
CA GLY A 24 -4.93 -11.67 -13.27
C GLY A 24 -5.83 -10.45 -13.52
N VAL A 25 -7.05 -10.43 -12.96
CA VAL A 25 -7.99 -9.32 -13.09
C VAL A 25 -7.58 -8.19 -12.12
N PRO A 26 -7.50 -6.92 -12.57
CA PRO A 26 -7.24 -5.79 -11.69
C PRO A 26 -8.32 -5.62 -10.62
N ILE A 27 -7.91 -5.35 -9.39
CA ILE A 27 -8.79 -5.22 -8.23
C ILE A 27 -8.41 -4.01 -7.37
N SER A 28 -9.36 -3.50 -6.59
CA SER A 28 -9.12 -2.54 -5.53
C SER A 28 -8.58 -3.22 -4.27
N PRO A 29 -7.42 -2.81 -3.73
CA PRO A 29 -6.98 -3.31 -2.44
C PRO A 29 -7.82 -2.77 -1.26
N MET A 30 -8.60 -1.70 -1.45
CA MET A 30 -9.49 -1.17 -0.40
C MET A 30 -10.78 -1.96 -0.30
N HIS A 31 -11.35 -2.39 -1.43
CA HIS A 31 -12.71 -2.89 -1.50
C HIS A 31 -12.80 -4.39 -1.84
N ASP A 32 -11.92 -4.89 -2.71
CA ASP A 32 -12.09 -6.21 -3.32
C ASP A 32 -11.25 -7.31 -2.65
N ILE A 33 -10.30 -6.94 -1.80
CA ILE A 33 -9.60 -7.90 -0.94
C ILE A 33 -10.48 -8.13 0.30
N PRO A 34 -10.92 -9.37 0.59
CA PRO A 34 -11.73 -9.64 1.78
C PRO A 34 -10.99 -9.29 3.06
N LEU A 35 -11.68 -8.71 4.05
CA LEU A 35 -11.09 -8.45 5.37
C LEU A 35 -10.54 -9.73 6.00
N TYR A 36 -11.34 -10.79 6.01
CA TYR A 36 -10.97 -12.08 6.58
C TYR A 36 -10.45 -13.04 5.52
N ALA A 37 -9.26 -13.59 5.75
CA ALA A 37 -8.79 -14.77 5.04
C ALA A 37 -9.43 -16.05 5.61
N ASP A 38 -9.70 -16.04 6.93
CA ASP A 38 -10.45 -17.07 7.64
C ASP A 38 -11.16 -16.42 8.84
N GLU A 39 -12.48 -16.21 8.70
CA GLU A 39 -13.29 -15.51 9.70
C GLU A 39 -13.49 -16.32 11.00
N ASN A 40 -13.50 -17.65 10.90
CA ASN A 40 -13.67 -18.54 12.05
C ASN A 40 -12.45 -18.46 12.97
N ASN A 41 -11.26 -18.41 12.37
CA ASN A 41 -9.98 -18.30 13.09
C ASN A 41 -9.52 -16.85 13.29
N LYS A 42 -10.32 -15.86 12.90
CA LYS A 42 -9.99 -14.42 12.99
C LYS A 42 -8.67 -14.06 12.29
N ILE A 43 -8.37 -14.74 11.17
CA ILE A 43 -7.23 -14.44 10.32
C ILE A 43 -7.66 -13.38 9.31
N VAL A 44 -6.98 -12.25 9.31
CA VAL A 44 -7.26 -11.11 8.43
C VAL A 44 -6.23 -10.98 7.32
N ASN A 45 -6.68 -10.48 6.17
CA ASN A 45 -5.77 -10.02 5.12
C ASN A 45 -5.23 -8.64 5.50
N MET A 46 -3.94 -8.43 5.26
CA MET A 46 -3.28 -7.14 5.40
C MET A 46 -2.75 -6.70 4.05
N VAL A 47 -3.08 -5.47 3.64
CA VAL A 47 -2.45 -4.81 2.50
C VAL A 47 -1.25 -4.03 3.03
N VAL A 48 -0.05 -4.51 2.73
CA VAL A 48 1.19 -3.84 3.12
C VAL A 48 1.45 -2.64 2.22
N GLU A 49 1.68 -1.47 2.81
CA GLU A 49 1.95 -0.22 2.11
C GLU A 49 3.42 0.18 2.22
N ILE A 50 3.99 0.08 3.42
CA ILE A 50 5.33 0.59 3.73
C ILE A 50 6.14 -0.53 4.40
N PRO A 51 7.17 -1.08 3.73
CA PRO A 51 8.08 -2.04 4.35
C PRO A 51 8.83 -1.43 5.53
N ARG A 52 9.12 -2.25 6.54
CA ARG A 52 9.93 -1.85 7.70
C ARG A 52 11.27 -1.24 7.26
N TRP A 53 11.69 -0.21 7.98
CA TRP A 53 12.90 0.58 7.79
C TRP A 53 12.97 1.33 6.45
N THR A 54 11.82 1.63 5.86
CA THR A 54 11.72 2.55 4.72
C THR A 54 11.03 3.86 5.13
N ASN A 55 11.22 4.91 4.33
CA ASN A 55 10.76 6.27 4.66
C ASN A 55 9.64 6.78 3.74
N ALA A 56 9.49 6.22 2.54
CA ALA A 56 8.48 6.69 1.59
C ALA A 56 7.08 6.47 2.19
N LYS A 57 6.32 7.56 2.36
CA LYS A 57 4.96 7.46 2.88
C LYS A 57 4.03 6.99 1.76
N MET A 58 3.98 5.68 1.55
CA MET A 58 3.06 5.02 0.62
C MET A 58 1.70 4.80 1.28
N GLU A 59 0.62 4.93 0.52
CA GLU A 59 -0.74 4.71 1.01
C GLU A 59 -1.68 4.26 -0.12
N ILE A 60 -2.70 3.49 0.23
CA ILE A 60 -3.85 3.19 -0.63
C ILE A 60 -4.54 4.51 -1.00
N CYS A 61 -4.65 4.78 -2.30
CA CYS A 61 -5.28 6.01 -2.76
C CYS A 61 -6.80 5.89 -2.81
N LEU A 62 -7.50 6.40 -1.78
CA LEU A 62 -8.96 6.34 -1.69
C LEU A 62 -9.70 7.11 -2.81
N LYS A 63 -9.01 7.99 -3.54
CA LYS A 63 -9.62 8.87 -4.56
C LYS A 63 -9.42 8.38 -5.99
N GLU A 64 -8.53 7.42 -6.21
CA GLU A 64 -8.23 6.89 -7.54
C GLU A 64 -8.95 5.53 -7.73
N THR A 65 -9.47 5.29 -8.94
CA THR A 65 -10.12 4.02 -9.29
C THR A 65 -9.16 2.85 -9.08
N LEU A 66 -9.67 1.73 -8.56
CA LEU A 66 -8.89 0.56 -8.14
C LEU A 66 -7.91 0.83 -6.99
N ASN A 67 -8.00 1.98 -6.33
CA ASN A 67 -7.26 2.36 -5.13
C ASN A 67 -5.80 1.90 -5.09
N PRO A 68 -4.98 2.23 -6.12
CA PRO A 68 -3.59 1.84 -6.13
C PRO A 68 -2.84 2.40 -4.92
N ILE A 69 -1.77 1.73 -4.52
CA ILE A 69 -0.83 2.32 -3.56
C ILE A 69 -0.01 3.37 -4.29
N LYS A 70 0.13 4.55 -3.67
CA LYS A 70 0.95 5.65 -4.16
C LYS A 70 1.66 6.38 -3.02
N GLN A 71 2.70 7.14 -3.34
CA GLN A 71 3.33 7.99 -2.35
C GLN A 71 2.50 9.25 -2.08
N ASP A 72 2.34 9.60 -0.81
CA ASP A 72 1.72 10.85 -0.35
C ASP A 72 2.53 12.05 -0.87
N VAL A 73 1.83 13.11 -1.29
CA VAL A 73 2.42 14.33 -1.83
C VAL A 73 2.01 15.50 -0.94
N LYS A 74 3.00 16.16 -0.33
CA LYS A 74 2.79 17.36 0.49
C LYS A 74 3.50 18.54 -0.14
N ASN A 75 2.77 19.63 -0.37
CA ASN A 75 3.29 20.85 -1.01
C ASN A 75 3.98 20.58 -2.36
N GLY A 76 3.39 19.70 -3.18
CA GLY A 76 3.92 19.32 -4.49
C GLY A 76 5.17 18.42 -4.46
N LYS A 77 5.63 17.98 -3.29
CA LYS A 77 6.78 17.10 -3.14
C LYS A 77 6.38 15.76 -2.53
N LEU A 78 7.06 14.70 -2.98
CA LEU A 78 6.92 13.37 -2.40
C LEU A 78 7.28 13.38 -0.92
N ARG A 79 6.41 12.78 -0.10
CA ARG A 79 6.58 12.78 1.34
C ARG A 79 7.38 11.58 1.81
N PHE A 80 8.40 11.87 2.61
CA PHE A 80 9.17 10.88 3.34
C PHE A 80 9.03 11.15 4.83
N VAL A 81 8.80 10.09 5.61
CA VAL A 81 8.81 10.17 7.07
C VAL A 81 10.25 10.28 7.55
N ALA A 82 10.49 11.16 8.51
CA ALA A 82 11.83 11.38 9.06
C ALA A 82 12.27 10.18 9.92
N ASN A 83 13.58 9.98 10.00
CA ASN A 83 14.17 9.11 11.02
C ASN A 83 14.12 9.86 12.36
N CYS A 84 13.38 9.29 13.32
CA CYS A 84 13.34 9.81 14.69
C CYS A 84 14.23 8.92 15.55
N PHE A 85 15.39 9.42 15.98
CA PHE A 85 16.34 8.64 16.79
C PHE A 85 15.65 7.97 17.99
N PRO A 86 15.87 6.65 18.24
CA PRO A 86 16.88 5.77 17.63
C PRO A 86 16.40 4.97 16.40
N HIS A 87 15.29 5.37 15.77
CA HIS A 87 14.61 4.60 14.73
C HIS A 87 14.99 5.03 13.30
N HIS A 88 14.92 4.05 12.39
CA HIS A 88 15.03 4.25 10.94
C HIS A 88 13.66 4.01 10.30
N GLY A 89 13.07 5.06 9.72
CA GLY A 89 11.81 5.00 8.99
C GLY A 89 10.66 4.41 9.82
N TYR A 90 9.81 3.64 9.16
CA TYR A 90 8.77 2.87 9.83
C TYR A 90 9.39 1.65 10.54
N ILE A 91 9.17 1.50 11.84
CA ILE A 91 9.73 0.38 12.61
C ILE A 91 8.94 -0.94 12.48
N TRP A 92 7.89 -0.95 11.66
CA TRP A 92 7.03 -2.09 11.35
C TRP A 92 6.84 -2.21 9.84
N ASN A 93 6.40 -3.38 9.37
CA ASN A 93 5.67 -3.41 8.10
C ASN A 93 4.32 -2.74 8.36
N TYR A 94 4.05 -1.66 7.65
CA TYR A 94 2.89 -0.82 7.88
C TYR A 94 1.92 -0.93 6.70
N GLY A 95 0.63 -0.86 6.96
CA GLY A 95 -0.41 -1.03 5.96
C GLY A 95 -1.81 -0.94 6.55
N ALA A 96 -2.78 -1.48 5.83
CA ALA A 96 -4.19 -1.43 6.19
C ALA A 96 -4.86 -2.81 6.16
N LEU A 97 -5.93 -2.96 6.94
CA LEU A 97 -6.91 -4.02 6.72
C LEU A 97 -7.90 -3.52 5.64
N PRO A 98 -8.20 -4.33 4.61
CA PRO A 98 -9.14 -3.95 3.58
C PRO A 98 -10.59 -4.13 4.08
N GLN A 99 -11.55 -3.54 3.35
CA GLN A 99 -12.99 -3.45 3.69
C GLN A 99 -13.23 -2.70 5.01
#